data_AF-A0A7S0W9U3-F1
#
_entry.id   AF-A0A7S0W9U3-F1
#
_cell.length_a   1.000
_cell.length_b   1.000
_cell.length_c   1.000
_cell.angle_alpha   90.00
_cell.angle_beta   90.00
_cell.angle_gamma   90.00
#
_symmetry.space_group_name_H-M   'P 1'
#
loop_
_entity.id
_entity.type
_entity.pdbx_description
1 polymer ?
#
loop_
_entity_poly.entity_id
_entity_poly.type
_entity_poly.pdbx_seq_one_letter_code
_entity_poly.pdbx_strand_id
1 'polypeptide(L)'
;WNATDSSLAVPLAGSLEARALHSLSFAAANPLAGQPPPRVTVEASNGLTILPTTVAPAAENEALLRVAGFRVRGVGQGTPSQGAANTIRVTLNSYAWLPAGTGVTMSGLLGAAGPPNGTVALGGGTPYGSGAEWDLGA
;
A
#
# COMPACT_ATOMS: atom_id res chain seq x y z
N TRP A 1 -9.25 3.03 20.92
CA TRP A 1 -9.78 2.87 19.56
C TRP A 1 -11.17 2.25 19.66
N ASN A 2 -12.16 2.86 19.02
CA ASN A 2 -13.50 2.32 18.85
C ASN A 2 -13.64 1.85 17.40
N ALA A 3 -13.72 0.53 17.20
CA ALA A 3 -13.79 -0.08 15.88
C ALA A 3 -15.17 0.07 15.21
N THR A 4 -16.24 0.29 15.98
CA THR A 4 -17.60 0.47 15.45
C THR A 4 -17.71 1.77 14.68
N ASP A 5 -17.17 2.84 15.25
CA ASP A 5 -17.28 4.20 14.69
C ASP A 5 -15.97 4.69 14.07
N SER A 6 -14.95 3.81 14.01
CA SER A 6 -13.61 4.12 13.51
C SER A 6 -13.00 5.38 14.14
N SER A 7 -13.10 5.51 15.46
CA SER A 7 -12.68 6.71 16.20
C SER A 7 -11.68 6.43 17.33
N LEU A 8 -10.77 7.37 17.54
CA LEU A 8 -9.86 7.39 18.69
C LEU A 8 -10.13 8.67 19.49
N ALA A 9 -10.72 8.54 20.67
CA ALA A 9 -10.85 9.64 21.60
C ALA A 9 -9.58 9.79 22.44
N VAL A 10 -9.01 11.00 22.48
CA VAL A 10 -7.86 11.33 23.34
C VAL A 10 -8.32 12.35 24.38
N PRO A 11 -8.63 11.92 25.62
CA PRO A 11 -9.07 12.83 26.66
C PRO A 11 -7.93 13.74 27.12
N LEU A 12 -8.25 14.99 27.43
CA LEU A 12 -7.29 15.91 28.03
C LEU A 12 -7.06 15.55 29.50
N ALA A 13 -5.80 15.42 29.89
CA ALA A 13 -5.41 15.12 31.28
C ALA A 13 -5.40 16.37 32.18
N GLY A 14 -5.62 17.57 31.63
CA GLY A 14 -5.62 18.84 32.35
C GLY A 14 -6.10 20.01 31.47
N SER A 15 -6.04 21.22 32.03
CA SER A 15 -6.37 22.45 31.30
C SER A 15 -5.32 22.78 30.24
N LEU A 16 -5.77 23.21 29.06
CA LEU A 16 -4.90 23.75 28.02
C LEU A 16 -4.74 25.26 28.24
N GLU A 17 -3.50 25.75 28.22
CA GLU A 17 -3.26 27.20 28.26
C GLU A 17 -3.70 27.85 26.94
N ALA A 18 -4.42 28.97 27.06
CA ALA A 18 -4.87 29.73 25.91
C ALA A 18 -3.68 30.34 25.16
N ARG A 19 -3.74 30.33 23.82
CA ARG A 19 -2.72 30.90 22.91
C ARG A 19 -1.33 30.24 23.02
N ALA A 20 -1.24 29.07 23.66
CA ALA A 20 -0.06 28.23 23.63
C ALA A 20 -0.16 27.18 22.51
N LEU A 21 0.98 26.82 21.93
CA LEU A 21 1.05 25.71 20.98
C LEU A 21 1.02 24.39 21.77
N HIS A 22 0.01 23.57 21.51
CA HIS A 22 -0.11 22.23 22.08
C HIS A 22 0.12 21.17 21.00
N SER A 23 0.83 20.10 21.35
CA SER A 23 1.08 18.98 20.44
C SER A 23 0.43 17.71 20.98
N LEU A 24 -0.35 17.05 20.13
CA LEU A 24 -0.97 15.75 20.41
C LEU A 24 -0.24 14.68 19.60
N SER A 25 0.11 13.58 20.24
CA SER A 25 0.70 12.42 19.58
C SER A 25 0.00 11.14 20.01
N PHE A 26 -0.19 10.23 19.07
CA PHE A 26 -0.71 8.90 19.31
C PHE A 26 -0.03 7.91 18.36
N ALA A 27 0.12 6.67 18.80
CA ALA A 27 0.61 5.59 17.95
C ALA A 27 -0.54 5.01 17.13
N ALA A 28 -0.30 4.79 15.83
CA ALA A 28 -1.20 4.08 14.95
C ALA A 28 -0.51 2.78 14.48
N ALA A 29 -1.16 1.65 14.67
CA ALA A 29 -0.67 0.36 14.20
C ALA A 29 -1.25 0.04 12.83
N ASN A 30 -0.37 -0.29 11.87
CA ASN A 30 -0.81 -0.73 10.55
C ASN A 30 -1.45 -2.13 10.63
N PRO A 31 -2.59 -2.37 9.95
CA PRO A 31 -3.12 -3.71 9.80
C PRO A 31 -2.21 -4.59 8.93
N LEU A 32 -2.40 -5.90 9.00
CA LEU A 32 -1.68 -6.87 8.15
C LEU A 32 -2.16 -6.86 6.70
N ALA A 33 -3.43 -6.50 6.48
CA ALA A 33 -4.01 -6.48 5.15
C ALA A 33 -3.61 -5.20 4.41
N GLY A 34 -3.19 -5.35 3.15
CA GLY A 34 -2.91 -4.22 2.26
C GLY A 34 -4.15 -3.34 2.08
N GLN A 35 -3.98 -2.02 2.17
CA GLN A 35 -5.07 -1.08 2.10
C GLN A 35 -4.63 0.29 1.56
N PRO A 36 -5.54 1.05 0.91
CA PRO A 36 -5.30 2.46 0.64
C PRO A 36 -5.31 3.26 1.96
N PRO A 37 -4.69 4.45 1.99
CA PRO A 37 -4.74 5.31 3.17
C PRO A 37 -6.20 5.75 3.42
N PRO A 38 -6.72 5.61 4.66
CA PRO A 38 -8.04 6.10 5.00
C PRO A 38 -8.06 7.63 5.08
N ARG A 39 -9.26 8.22 4.96
CA ARG A 39 -9.47 9.62 5.32
C ARG A 39 -9.38 9.76 6.84
N VAL A 40 -8.54 10.66 7.31
CA VAL A 40 -8.42 10.97 8.75
C VAL A 40 -8.92 12.39 9.00
N THR A 41 -9.73 12.54 10.04
CA THR A 41 -10.27 13.81 10.51
C THR A 41 -9.92 14.02 11.98
N VAL A 42 -9.70 15.26 12.36
CA VAL A 42 -9.51 15.68 13.75
C VAL A 42 -10.63 16.65 14.11
N GLU A 43 -11.23 16.43 15.27
CA GLU A 43 -12.25 17.29 15.85
C GLU A 43 -12.06 17.36 17.36
N ALA A 44 -12.60 18.39 17.99
CA ALA A 44 -12.64 18.52 19.44
C ALA A 44 -13.97 19.14 19.84
N SER A 45 -14.49 18.69 20.98
CA SER A 45 -15.69 19.21 21.62
C SER A 45 -15.46 19.26 23.13
N ASN A 46 -16.43 19.78 23.88
CA ASN A 46 -16.36 19.94 25.35
C ASN A 46 -15.27 20.92 25.83
N GLY A 47 -15.54 22.22 25.71
CA GLY A 47 -14.68 23.30 26.22
C GLY A 47 -13.72 23.92 25.20
N LEU A 48 -13.42 23.19 24.12
CA LEU A 48 -12.75 23.69 22.92
C LEU A 48 -13.43 23.07 21.70
N THR A 49 -14.08 23.90 20.87
CA THR A 49 -14.74 23.42 19.66
C THR A 49 -13.81 23.55 18.47
N ILE A 50 -13.39 22.39 17.93
CA ILE A 50 -12.67 22.29 16.65
C ILE A 50 -13.59 21.48 15.73
N LEU A 51 -14.07 22.12 14.66
CA LEU A 51 -14.87 21.44 13.65
C LEU A 51 -14.06 20.34 12.95
N PRO A 52 -14.71 19.25 12.50
CA PRO A 52 -14.04 18.18 11.78
C PRO A 52 -13.17 18.71 10.65
N THR A 53 -11.86 18.56 10.82
CA THR A 53 -10.86 19.01 9.86
C THR A 53 -10.14 17.79 9.30
N THR A 54 -10.14 17.66 7.98
CA THR A 54 -9.40 16.56 7.33
C THR A 54 -7.90 16.80 7.45
N VAL A 55 -7.18 15.79 7.94
CA VAL A 55 -5.72 15.80 7.94
C VAL A 55 -5.25 15.63 6.50
N ALA A 56 -4.40 16.54 6.03
CA ALA A 56 -3.80 16.41 4.70
C ALA A 56 -2.96 15.11 4.67
N PRO A 57 -3.25 14.19 3.74
CA PRO A 57 -2.45 12.97 3.63
C PRO A 57 -1.04 13.33 3.16
N ALA A 58 -0.04 12.67 3.73
CA ALA A 58 1.31 12.69 3.18
C ALA A 58 1.33 11.99 1.81
N ALA A 59 2.38 12.25 1.02
CA ALA A 59 2.49 11.72 -0.33
C ALA A 59 2.79 10.21 -0.33
N GLU A 60 2.31 9.52 -1.36
CA GLU A 60 2.70 8.14 -1.68
C GLU A 60 2.68 7.18 -0.47
N ASN A 61 3.85 6.65 -0.08
CA ASN A 61 4.02 5.66 0.98
C ASN A 61 4.09 6.26 2.38
N GLU A 62 4.18 7.59 2.51
CA GLU A 62 4.17 8.28 3.80
C GLU A 62 2.75 8.49 4.32
N ALA A 63 1.73 8.27 3.49
CA ALA A 63 0.33 8.42 3.88
C ALA A 63 -0.01 7.51 5.07
N LEU A 64 -0.60 8.10 6.12
CA LEU A 64 -0.95 7.41 7.36
C LEU A 64 -1.81 6.16 7.07
N LEU A 65 -1.47 5.05 7.72
CA LEU A 65 -2.16 3.77 7.59
C LEU A 65 -2.22 3.21 6.16
N ARG A 66 -1.36 3.68 5.24
CA ARG A 66 -1.15 2.96 3.97
C ARG A 66 -0.39 1.67 4.27
N VAL A 67 -0.92 0.56 3.77
CA VAL A 67 -0.28 -0.76 3.91
C VAL A 67 -0.05 -1.35 2.53
N ALA A 68 1.20 -1.73 2.26
CA ALA A 68 1.58 -2.36 1.01
C ALA A 68 0.80 -3.66 0.78
N GLY A 69 0.54 -3.96 -0.48
CA GLY A 69 -0.20 -5.13 -0.90
C GLY A 69 -0.78 -4.92 -2.30
N PHE A 70 -1.35 -5.98 -2.86
CA PHE A 70 -1.93 -5.93 -4.20
C PHE A 70 -3.44 -5.86 -4.14
N ARG A 71 -4.00 -4.75 -4.66
CA ARG A 71 -5.43 -4.60 -4.97
C ARG A 71 -5.87 -5.58 -6.04
N VAL A 72 -5.04 -5.77 -7.06
CA VAL A 72 -5.26 -6.77 -8.13
C VAL A 72 -4.05 -7.69 -8.18
N ARG A 73 -4.30 -8.99 -8.15
CA ARG A 73 -3.32 -10.06 -8.39
C ARG A 73 -3.96 -11.13 -9.28
N GLY A 74 -3.86 -10.94 -10.58
CA GLY A 74 -4.42 -11.85 -11.58
C GLY A 74 -3.31 -12.65 -12.27
N VAL A 75 -3.57 -13.93 -12.51
CA VAL A 75 -2.73 -14.78 -13.38
C VAL A 75 -3.62 -15.42 -14.44
N GLY A 76 -3.16 -15.39 -15.68
CA GLY A 76 -3.81 -16.03 -16.82
C GLY A 76 -2.79 -16.64 -17.76
N GLN A 77 -3.23 -17.54 -18.63
CA GLN A 77 -2.35 -18.21 -19.58
C GLN A 77 -2.98 -18.32 -20.98
N GLY A 78 -2.14 -18.35 -22.01
CA GLY A 78 -2.60 -18.41 -23.40
C GLY A 78 -2.87 -19.82 -23.91
N THR A 79 -1.93 -20.75 -23.71
CA THR A 79 -1.96 -22.07 -24.37
C THR A 79 -1.68 -23.18 -23.35
N PRO A 80 -2.72 -23.71 -22.67
CA PRO A 80 -2.60 -24.78 -21.68
C PRO A 80 -2.41 -26.17 -22.32
N SER A 81 -1.48 -26.32 -23.27
CA SER A 81 -1.24 -27.59 -23.96
C SER A 81 0.17 -28.10 -23.70
N GLN A 82 0.30 -29.43 -23.55
CA GLN A 82 1.58 -30.08 -23.34
C GLN A 82 2.47 -29.87 -24.58
N GLY A 83 3.71 -29.42 -24.35
CA GLY A 83 4.70 -29.21 -25.42
C GLY A 83 4.50 -27.95 -26.26
N ALA A 84 3.43 -27.17 -26.04
CA ALA A 84 3.25 -25.88 -26.68
C ALA A 84 3.88 -24.75 -25.85
N ALA A 85 4.39 -23.72 -26.51
CA ALA A 85 4.81 -22.49 -25.83
C ALA A 85 3.60 -21.84 -25.16
N ASN A 86 3.67 -21.64 -23.84
CA ASN A 86 2.59 -21.04 -23.07
C ASN A 86 3.03 -19.68 -22.51
N THR A 87 2.24 -18.65 -22.78
CA THR A 87 2.47 -17.32 -22.22
C THR A 87 1.67 -17.16 -20.94
N ILE A 88 2.34 -17.00 -19.80
CA ILE A 88 1.74 -16.60 -18.53
C ILE A 88 1.67 -15.07 -18.48
N ARG A 89 0.47 -14.53 -18.24
CA ARG A 89 0.24 -13.09 -18.03
C ARG A 89 -0.10 -12.87 -16.57
N VAL A 90 0.63 -11.95 -15.94
CA VAL A 90 0.39 -11.54 -14.56
C VAL A 90 -0.05 -10.08 -14.57
N THR A 91 -1.11 -9.77 -13.82
CA THR A 91 -1.62 -8.41 -13.64
C THR A 91 -1.55 -8.04 -12.17
N LEU A 92 -0.77 -7.01 -11.86
CA LEU A 92 -0.57 -6.51 -10.51
C LEU A 92 -1.06 -5.05 -10.42
N ASN A 93 -1.78 -4.73 -9.36
CA ASN A 93 -2.07 -3.36 -8.97
C ASN A 93 -1.78 -3.19 -7.48
N SER A 94 -0.80 -2.36 -7.13
CA SER A 94 -0.36 -2.18 -5.74
C SER A 94 -1.14 -1.08 -5.03
N TYR A 95 -1.38 -1.25 -3.72
CA TYR A 95 -1.84 -0.19 -2.83
C TYR A 95 -0.74 0.79 -2.47
N ALA A 96 0.52 0.40 -2.58
CA ALA A 96 1.68 1.23 -2.30
C ALA A 96 2.39 1.66 -3.59
N TRP A 97 3.05 2.81 -3.54
CA TRP A 97 4.03 3.16 -4.55
C TRP A 97 5.19 2.17 -4.49
N LEU A 98 5.65 1.69 -5.64
CA LEU A 98 6.78 0.77 -5.76
C LEU A 98 7.94 1.52 -6.41
N PRO A 99 8.89 2.08 -5.63
CA PRO A 99 10.05 2.77 -6.19
C PRO A 99 10.87 1.87 -7.11
N ALA A 100 11.65 2.48 -8.00
CA ALA A 100 12.60 1.76 -8.83
C ALA A 100 13.54 0.88 -7.98
N GLY A 101 13.79 -0.36 -8.41
CA GLY A 101 14.54 -1.35 -7.65
C GLY A 101 13.71 -2.19 -6.67
N THR A 102 12.41 -1.95 -6.54
CA THR A 102 11.53 -2.84 -5.75
C THR A 102 11.46 -4.23 -6.40
N GLY A 103 11.86 -5.27 -5.66
CA GLY A 103 11.71 -6.65 -6.07
C GLY A 103 10.27 -7.14 -5.91
N VAL A 104 9.73 -7.77 -6.96
CA VAL A 104 8.44 -8.47 -6.91
C VAL A 104 8.69 -9.95 -7.22
N THR A 105 8.58 -10.80 -6.20
CA THR A 105 8.78 -12.24 -6.36
C THR A 105 7.48 -12.92 -6.75
N MET A 106 7.53 -13.77 -7.78
CA MET A 106 6.48 -14.70 -8.17
C MET A 106 6.97 -16.12 -7.90
N SER A 107 6.21 -16.89 -7.13
CA SER A 107 6.56 -18.26 -6.77
C SER A 107 5.50 -19.26 -7.26
N GLY A 108 5.84 -20.55 -7.25
CA GLY A 108 4.94 -21.63 -7.68
C GLY A 108 4.90 -21.86 -9.19
N LEU A 109 5.80 -21.25 -9.97
CA LEU A 109 5.94 -21.47 -11.41
C LEU A 109 6.74 -22.76 -11.73
N LEU A 110 6.33 -23.89 -11.17
CA LEU A 110 7.01 -25.17 -11.38
C LEU A 110 7.00 -25.57 -12.86
N GLY A 111 8.18 -25.89 -13.40
CA GLY A 111 8.33 -26.27 -14.81
C GLY A 111 8.27 -25.10 -15.79
N ALA A 112 8.14 -23.86 -15.32
CA ALA A 112 8.31 -22.69 -16.17
C ALA A 112 9.78 -22.52 -16.54
N ALA A 113 10.10 -22.59 -17.83
CA ALA A 113 11.39 -22.21 -18.36
C ALA A 113 11.39 -20.69 -18.65
N GLY A 114 11.72 -19.88 -17.64
CA GLY A 114 12.13 -18.49 -17.86
C GLY A 114 13.60 -18.42 -18.28
N PRO A 115 14.08 -17.33 -18.89
CA PRO A 115 15.52 -17.12 -19.00
C PRO A 115 16.13 -17.16 -17.59
N PRO A 116 17.29 -17.81 -17.36
CA PRO A 116 17.90 -17.91 -16.02
C PRO A 116 18.17 -16.54 -15.37
N ASN A 117 18.30 -15.53 -16.22
CA ASN A 117 18.47 -14.11 -15.94
C ASN A 117 18.03 -13.32 -17.19
N GLY A 118 17.45 -12.13 -17.05
CA GLY A 118 17.15 -11.28 -18.21
C GLY A 118 16.00 -10.30 -18.01
N THR A 119 15.65 -9.55 -19.06
CA THR A 119 14.59 -8.54 -18.99
C THR A 119 13.23 -9.14 -19.32
N VAL A 120 12.27 -9.03 -18.40
CA VAL A 120 10.84 -9.27 -18.67
C VAL A 120 10.18 -7.94 -19.02
N ALA A 121 9.50 -7.91 -20.17
CA ALA A 121 8.77 -6.72 -20.59
C ALA A 121 7.64 -6.43 -19.59
N LEU A 122 7.65 -5.22 -19.03
CA LEU A 122 6.53 -4.72 -18.24
C LEU A 122 5.57 -3.96 -19.16
N GLY A 123 4.30 -4.33 -19.11
CA GLY A 123 3.21 -3.54 -19.70
C GLY A 123 2.42 -2.85 -18.58
N GLY A 124 2.24 -1.53 -18.67
CA GLY A 124 1.50 -0.76 -17.67
C GLY A 124 1.77 0.75 -17.78
N GLY A 125 0.97 1.55 -17.06
CA GLY A 125 1.18 3.00 -16.99
C GLY A 125 2.46 3.36 -16.22
N THR A 126 2.92 4.60 -16.37
CA THR A 126 4.03 5.18 -15.60
C THR A 126 3.80 4.94 -14.10
N PRO A 127 4.81 4.47 -13.34
CA PRO A 127 6.24 4.80 -13.45
C PRO A 127 7.11 3.59 -13.80
N TYR A 128 6.51 2.45 -14.14
CA TYR A 128 7.25 1.23 -14.42
C TYR A 128 8.05 1.42 -15.70
N GLY A 129 9.38 1.21 -15.64
CA GLY A 129 10.21 1.15 -16.84
C GLY A 129 9.72 0.04 -17.77
N SER A 130 10.11 0.08 -19.04
CA SER A 130 9.68 -0.91 -20.05
C SER A 130 10.20 -2.34 -19.80
N GLY A 131 11.00 -2.55 -18.75
CA GLY A 131 11.54 -3.85 -18.38
C GLY A 131 11.73 -4.01 -16.87
N ALA A 132 11.57 -5.25 -16.41
CA ALA A 132 11.99 -5.74 -15.10
C ALA A 132 13.12 -6.75 -15.26
N GLU A 133 14.02 -6.82 -14.30
CA GLU A 133 14.98 -7.92 -14.23
C GLU A 133 14.27 -9.17 -13.67
N TRP A 134 14.44 -10.28 -14.36
CA TRP A 134 14.01 -11.60 -13.95
C TRP A 134 15.19 -12.34 -13.34
N ASP A 135 14.99 -12.81 -12.12
CA ASP A 135 15.91 -13.68 -11.41
C ASP A 135 15.12 -14.90 -10.91
N LEU A 136 15.64 -16.10 -11.14
CA LEU A 136 15.04 -17.34 -10.66
C LEU A 136 15.28 -17.56 -9.16
N GLY A 137 16.10 -16.74 -8.51
CA GLY A 137 16.41 -16.83 -7.07
C GLY A 137 17.07 -18.18 -6.77
N ALA A 138 18.38 -18.26 -7.02
CA ALA A 138 19.20 -19.41 -6.61
C ALA A 138 19.42 -19.44 -5.10
#